data_AF-A0A7Y3CT50-F1
#
_entry.id   AF-A0A7Y3CT50-F1
#
_cell.length_a   1.000
_cell.length_b   1.000
_cell.length_c   1.000
_cell.angle_alpha   90.00
_cell.angle_beta   90.00
_cell.angle_gamma   90.00
#
_symmetry.space_group_name_H-M   'P 1'
#
loop_
_entity.id
_entity.type
_entity.pdbx_description
1 polymer ?
#
loop_
_entity_poly.entity_id
_entity_poly.type
_entity_poly.pdbx_seq_one_letter_code
_entity_poly.pdbx_strand_id
1 'polypeptide(L)'
;ISSLVGAYERGELSLVYPVARGTAPLIVTIAAATLLDDIPSAGGIAAILLVVIGILWLARGTNTNGLGWALVTAVTIASYTLIDGASVRTLDTAVGYTGAVFIGNALLLTPTVLVRRGFASIRQILIVEGGRNLLGGAASAAAYVLVLAAARLAPLGLVSAFRETSVVIGALAGWLVLSEPDGLRRLRGASLVAVGLGVLVFIG
;
A
#
# COMPACT_ATOMS: atom_id res chain seq x y z
N ILE A 1 7.73 6.48 8.27
CA ILE A 1 9.04 5.95 7.81
C ILE A 1 9.82 5.32 8.96
N SER A 2 9.89 5.97 10.13
CA SER A 2 10.51 5.42 11.35
C SER A 2 9.85 4.13 11.88
N SER A 3 8.54 3.96 11.74
CA SER A 3 7.83 2.72 12.12
C SER A 3 8.18 1.52 11.24
N LEU A 4 8.26 1.72 9.92
CA LEU A 4 8.69 0.69 8.97
C LEU A 4 10.16 0.30 9.17
N VAL A 5 11.06 1.27 9.39
CA VAL A 5 12.48 1.01 9.68
C VAL A 5 12.65 0.24 11.00
N GLY A 6 11.91 0.60 12.06
CA GLY A 6 11.93 -0.16 13.31
C GLY A 6 11.30 -1.55 13.21
N ALA A 7 10.34 -1.75 12.29
CA ALA A 7 9.79 -3.07 11.98
C ALA A 7 10.78 -3.91 11.14
N TYR A 8 11.56 -3.29 10.26
CA TYR A 8 12.61 -3.92 9.46
C TYR A 8 13.79 -4.41 10.31
N GLU A 9 14.09 -3.76 11.43
CA GLU A 9 15.20 -4.18 12.32
C GLU A 9 14.80 -5.30 13.30
N ARG A 10 13.51 -5.56 13.52
CA ARG A 10 13.03 -6.39 14.65
C ARG A 10 12.04 -7.50 14.30
N GLY A 11 11.56 -7.60 13.06
CA GLY A 11 10.61 -8.62 12.63
C GLY A 11 10.99 -9.28 11.32
N GLU A 12 10.55 -10.52 11.11
CA GLU A 12 10.72 -11.20 9.82
C GLU A 12 9.95 -10.44 8.73
N LEU A 13 10.69 -10.00 7.69
CA LEU A 13 10.17 -9.24 6.55
C LEU A 13 8.97 -9.94 5.86
N SER A 14 8.99 -11.27 5.90
CA SER A 14 7.94 -12.16 5.39
C SER A 14 6.65 -12.17 6.20
N LEU A 15 6.66 -11.74 7.48
CA LEU A 15 5.45 -11.56 8.30
C LEU A 15 4.94 -10.12 8.24
N VAL A 16 5.81 -9.16 8.57
CA VAL A 16 5.40 -7.78 8.85
C VAL A 16 4.73 -7.15 7.64
N TYR A 17 5.29 -7.39 6.46
CA TYR A 17 4.80 -6.77 5.23
C TYR A 17 3.42 -7.28 4.82
N PRO A 18 3.17 -8.61 4.69
CA PRO A 18 1.83 -9.12 4.42
C PRO A 18 0.82 -8.75 5.50
N VAL A 19 1.17 -8.81 6.79
CA VAL A 19 0.19 -8.50 7.85
C VAL A 19 -0.18 -7.02 7.84
N ALA A 20 0.79 -6.11 7.73
CA ALA A 20 0.51 -4.67 7.67
C ALA A 20 -0.37 -4.31 6.48
N ARG A 21 -0.09 -4.92 5.32
CA ARG A 21 -0.84 -4.73 4.08
C ARG A 21 -2.21 -5.39 4.07
N GLY A 22 -2.33 -6.59 4.63
CA GLY A 22 -3.58 -7.33 4.71
C GLY A 22 -4.56 -6.75 5.72
N THR A 23 -4.07 -6.14 6.80
CA THR A 23 -4.95 -5.54 7.83
C THR A 23 -5.36 -4.11 7.50
N ALA A 24 -4.59 -3.38 6.69
CA ALA A 24 -4.88 -1.99 6.34
C ALA A 24 -6.26 -1.79 5.64
N PRO A 25 -6.66 -2.56 4.60
CA PRO A 25 -7.98 -2.39 3.98
C PRO A 25 -9.15 -2.61 4.94
N LEU A 26 -9.01 -3.55 5.88
CA LEU A 26 -10.03 -3.81 6.89
C LEU A 26 -10.19 -2.62 7.84
N ILE A 27 -9.07 -2.06 8.32
CA ILE A 27 -9.09 -0.87 9.18
C ILE A 27 -9.64 0.34 8.41
N VAL A 28 -9.22 0.56 7.17
CA VAL A 28 -9.76 1.63 6.31
C VAL A 28 -11.26 1.49 6.13
N THR A 29 -11.75 0.27 5.88
CA THR A 29 -13.18 0.02 5.68
C THR A 29 -13.99 0.34 6.92
N ILE A 30 -13.57 -0.15 8.08
CA ILE A 30 -14.25 0.11 9.36
C ILE A 30 -14.24 1.61 9.66
N ALA A 31 -13.06 2.24 9.57
CA ALA A 31 -12.92 3.65 9.90
C ALA A 31 -13.64 4.58 8.91
N ALA A 32 -13.66 4.24 7.61
CA ALA A 32 -14.40 5.00 6.60
C ALA A 32 -15.92 4.88 6.83
N ALA A 33 -16.41 3.69 7.18
CA ALA A 33 -17.81 3.49 7.52
C ALA A 33 -18.22 4.28 8.77
N THR A 34 -17.35 4.40 9.78
CA THR A 34 -17.68 5.10 11.04
C THR A 34 -17.42 6.61 11.03
N LEU A 35 -16.42 7.07 10.28
CA LEU A 35 -15.96 8.47 10.31
C LEU A 35 -16.42 9.29 9.09
N LEU A 36 -16.72 8.62 7.98
CA LEU A 36 -17.06 9.24 6.70
C LEU A 36 -18.42 8.79 6.17
N ASP A 37 -19.17 7.98 6.94
CA ASP A 37 -20.42 7.31 6.53
C ASP A 37 -20.29 6.57 5.18
N ASP A 38 -19.07 6.13 4.85
CA ASP A 38 -18.72 5.51 3.58
C ASP A 38 -18.76 3.99 3.71
N ILE A 39 -19.99 3.45 3.64
CA ILE A 39 -20.28 2.03 3.87
C ILE A 39 -20.24 1.29 2.52
N PRO A 40 -19.32 0.31 2.34
CA PRO A 40 -19.30 -0.51 1.13
C PRO A 40 -20.54 -1.41 1.04
N SER A 41 -20.88 -1.80 -0.18
CA SER A 41 -21.92 -2.81 -0.45
C SER A 41 -21.59 -4.14 0.26
N ALA A 42 -22.59 -4.98 0.52
CA ALA A 42 -22.38 -6.30 1.12
C ALA A 42 -21.41 -7.18 0.29
N GLY A 43 -21.46 -7.04 -1.05
CA GLY A 43 -20.50 -7.65 -1.96
C GLY A 43 -19.08 -7.09 -1.79
N GLY A 44 -18.96 -5.77 -1.65
CA GLY A 44 -17.71 -5.09 -1.34
C GLY A 44 -17.06 -5.58 -0.03
N ILE A 45 -17.85 -5.75 1.04
CA ILE A 45 -17.36 -6.28 2.32
C ILE A 45 -16.84 -7.71 2.15
N ALA A 46 -17.59 -8.59 1.47
CA ALA A 46 -17.16 -9.96 1.21
C ALA A 46 -15.85 -10.01 0.41
N ALA A 47 -15.71 -9.15 -0.59
CA ALA A 47 -14.51 -9.03 -1.40
C ALA A 47 -13.29 -8.57 -0.57
N ILE A 48 -13.46 -7.54 0.28
CA ILE A 48 -12.41 -7.07 1.19
C ILE A 48 -11.97 -8.22 2.11
N LEU A 49 -12.90 -8.97 2.71
CA LEU A 49 -12.56 -10.10 3.58
C LEU A 49 -11.77 -11.19 2.84
N LEU A 50 -12.13 -11.51 1.61
CA LEU A 50 -11.39 -12.48 0.79
C LEU A 50 -9.95 -12.03 0.53
N VAL A 51 -9.75 -10.74 0.21
CA VAL A 51 -8.40 -10.16 0.02
C VAL A 51 -7.59 -10.22 1.32
N VAL A 52 -8.19 -9.82 2.44
CA VAL A 52 -7.54 -9.85 3.77
C VAL A 52 -7.11 -11.28 4.13
N ILE A 53 -8.00 -12.27 3.96
CA ILE A 53 -7.72 -13.68 4.23
C ILE A 53 -6.59 -14.19 3.33
N GLY A 54 -6.60 -13.87 2.05
CA GLY A 54 -5.56 -14.27 1.10
C GLY A 54 -4.18 -13.73 1.49
N ILE A 55 -4.11 -12.47 1.95
CA ILE A 55 -2.86 -11.85 2.39
C ILE A 55 -2.39 -12.42 3.73
N LEU A 56 -3.28 -12.64 4.70
CA LEU A 56 -2.93 -13.30 5.96
C LEU A 56 -2.48 -14.75 5.74
N TRP A 57 -3.01 -15.42 4.73
CA TRP A 57 -2.55 -16.75 4.33
C TRP A 57 -1.11 -16.73 3.83
N LEU A 58 -0.70 -15.71 3.06
CA LEU A 58 0.69 -15.52 2.64
C LEU A 58 1.64 -15.38 3.84
N ALA A 59 1.14 -14.75 4.91
CA ALA A 59 1.85 -14.51 6.16
C ALA A 59 1.94 -15.74 7.10
N ARG A 60 1.28 -16.87 6.79
CA ARG A 60 1.31 -18.05 7.67
C ARG A 60 2.69 -18.71 7.68
N GLY A 61 3.15 -19.11 8.87
CA GLY A 61 4.39 -19.86 9.07
C GLY A 61 5.62 -19.01 9.41
N THR A 62 5.45 -17.71 9.65
CA THR A 62 6.51 -16.78 10.06
C THR A 62 6.36 -16.40 11.53
N ASN A 63 7.47 -16.04 12.17
CA ASN A 63 7.50 -15.82 13.62
C ASN A 63 6.69 -14.57 14.01
N THR A 64 5.77 -14.68 14.98
CA THR A 64 4.85 -13.60 15.43
C THR A 64 5.57 -12.39 16.04
N ASN A 65 6.87 -12.47 16.28
CA ASN A 65 7.72 -11.36 16.67
C ASN A 65 7.71 -10.26 15.58
N GLY A 66 6.93 -9.20 15.83
CA GLY A 66 6.75 -8.10 14.89
C GLY A 66 5.29 -7.78 14.56
N LEU A 67 4.33 -8.59 15.02
CA LEU A 67 2.90 -8.36 14.79
C LEU A 67 2.43 -6.98 15.27
N GLY A 68 2.89 -6.52 16.44
CA GLY A 68 2.58 -5.18 16.95
C GLY A 68 3.04 -4.06 16.01
N TRP A 69 4.25 -4.19 15.45
CA TRP A 69 4.79 -3.23 14.48
C TRP A 69 4.04 -3.26 13.14
N ALA A 70 3.61 -4.46 12.71
CA ALA A 70 2.77 -4.61 11.52
C ALA A 70 1.41 -3.91 11.70
N LEU A 71 0.79 -4.04 12.87
CA LEU A 71 -0.47 -3.37 13.20
C LEU A 71 -0.32 -1.85 13.28
N VAL A 72 0.74 -1.35 13.93
CA VAL A 72 1.03 0.11 13.95
C VAL A 72 1.20 0.64 12.53
N THR A 73 1.86 -0.12 11.67
CA THR A 73 2.02 0.23 10.25
C THR A 73 0.68 0.24 9.53
N ALA A 74 -0.17 -0.77 9.76
CA ALA A 74 -1.51 -0.84 9.18
C ALA A 74 -2.41 0.33 9.61
N VAL A 75 -2.38 0.70 10.89
CA VAL A 75 -3.10 1.87 11.42
C VAL A 75 -2.57 3.14 10.78
N THR A 76 -1.25 3.32 10.69
CA THR A 76 -0.65 4.46 10.01
C THR A 76 -1.12 4.55 8.55
N ILE A 77 -1.17 3.40 7.86
CA ILE A 77 -1.66 3.30 6.49
C ILE A 77 -3.11 3.73 6.38
N ALA A 78 -3.95 3.24 7.30
CA ALA A 78 -5.36 3.58 7.32
C ALA A 78 -5.58 5.06 7.61
N SER A 79 -4.88 5.64 8.58
CA SER A 79 -5.01 7.05 8.94
C SER A 79 -4.73 7.98 7.77
N TYR A 80 -3.59 7.81 7.06
CA TYR A 80 -3.33 8.67 5.91
C TYR A 80 -4.32 8.39 4.77
N THR A 81 -4.73 7.14 4.55
CA THR A 81 -5.70 6.81 3.48
C THR A 81 -7.05 7.48 3.70
N LEU A 82 -7.50 7.59 4.96
CA LEU A 82 -8.73 8.31 5.31
C LEU A 82 -8.58 9.82 5.12
N ILE A 83 -7.46 10.39 5.56
CA ILE A 83 -7.17 11.83 5.39
C ILE A 83 -7.15 12.18 3.91
N ASP A 84 -6.46 11.37 3.10
CA ASP A 84 -6.35 11.56 1.66
C ASP A 84 -7.72 11.43 0.98
N GLY A 85 -8.49 10.39 1.33
CA GLY A 85 -9.85 10.18 0.83
C GLY A 85 -10.79 11.33 1.16
N ALA A 86 -10.78 11.79 2.41
CA ALA A 86 -11.58 12.93 2.84
C ALA A 86 -11.16 14.23 2.14
N SER A 87 -9.86 14.51 2.06
CA SER A 87 -9.30 15.73 1.45
C SER A 87 -9.61 15.80 -0.05
N VAL A 88 -9.50 14.67 -0.75
CA VAL A 88 -9.74 14.61 -2.19
C VAL A 88 -11.22 14.71 -2.51
N ARG A 89 -12.13 14.34 -1.61
CA ARG A 89 -13.58 14.55 -1.76
C ARG A 89 -14.02 15.98 -1.44
N THR A 90 -13.30 16.70 -0.57
CA THR A 90 -13.62 18.11 -0.25
C THR A 90 -13.00 19.11 -1.21
N LEU A 91 -11.81 18.85 -1.73
CA LEU A 91 -11.05 19.80 -2.56
C LEU A 91 -11.35 19.73 -4.06
N ASP A 92 -12.14 18.76 -4.53
CA ASP A 92 -12.49 18.49 -5.93
C ASP A 92 -11.34 18.47 -6.96
N THR A 93 -10.07 18.53 -6.52
CA THR A 93 -8.86 18.38 -7.35
C THR A 93 -7.90 17.26 -6.88
N ALA A 94 -7.93 16.08 -7.52
CA ALA A 94 -7.06 14.96 -7.16
C ALA A 94 -5.58 15.24 -7.48
N VAL A 95 -5.35 15.96 -8.58
CA VAL A 95 -4.02 16.39 -9.03
C VAL A 95 -3.43 17.43 -8.07
N GLY A 96 -4.24 18.39 -7.61
CA GLY A 96 -3.81 19.45 -6.69
C GLY A 96 -3.36 18.88 -5.34
N TYR A 97 -4.16 17.96 -4.77
CA TYR A 97 -3.80 17.27 -3.54
C TYR A 97 -2.55 16.39 -3.71
N THR A 98 -2.46 15.62 -4.81
CA THR A 98 -1.27 14.81 -5.11
C THR A 98 -0.02 15.69 -5.19
N GLY A 99 -0.10 16.83 -5.87
CA GLY A 99 0.99 17.79 -5.95
C GLY A 99 1.45 18.26 -4.56
N ALA A 100 0.51 18.64 -3.69
CA ALA A 100 0.81 19.07 -2.33
C ALA A 100 1.49 17.96 -1.50
N VAL A 101 1.01 16.71 -1.60
CA VAL A 101 1.60 15.55 -0.90
C VAL A 101 3.02 15.27 -1.40
N PHE A 102 3.23 15.27 -2.72
CA PHE A 102 4.55 15.02 -3.31
C PHE A 102 5.53 16.14 -3.00
N ILE A 103 5.10 17.41 -3.02
CA ILE A 103 5.91 18.56 -2.61
C ILE A 103 6.26 18.45 -1.12
N GLY A 104 5.30 18.13 -0.26
CA GLY A 104 5.54 17.93 1.18
C GLY A 104 6.55 16.82 1.45
N ASN A 105 6.41 15.67 0.77
CA ASN A 105 7.38 14.58 0.84
C ASN A 105 8.75 14.99 0.33
N ALA A 106 8.84 15.72 -0.79
CA ALA A 106 10.09 16.22 -1.31
C ALA A 106 10.78 17.16 -0.31
N LEU A 107 10.04 18.09 0.31
CA LEU A 107 10.57 19.04 1.29
C LEU A 107 11.05 18.35 2.57
N LEU A 108 10.38 17.30 3.03
CA LEU A 108 10.78 16.57 4.24
C LEU A 108 11.95 15.60 3.98
N LEU A 109 11.91 14.87 2.86
CA LEU A 109 12.87 13.81 2.58
C LEU A 109 14.17 14.33 1.95
N THR A 110 14.11 15.34 1.09
CA THR A 110 15.30 15.84 0.37
C THR A 110 16.39 16.35 1.33
N PRO A 111 16.08 17.18 2.36
CA PRO A 111 17.08 17.62 3.33
C PRO A 111 17.64 16.45 4.16
N THR A 112 16.77 15.52 4.56
CA THR A 112 17.16 14.35 5.36
C THR A 112 18.11 13.44 4.59
N VAL A 113 17.87 13.23 3.30
CA VAL A 113 18.74 12.44 2.42
C VAL A 113 20.04 13.18 2.12
N LEU A 114 19.99 14.50 1.89
CA LEU A 114 21.17 15.36 1.69
C LEU A 114 22.12 15.32 2.88
N VAL A 115 21.60 15.44 4.11
CA VAL A 115 22.40 15.39 5.33
C VAL A 115 23.00 14.00 5.56
N ARG A 116 22.27 12.92 5.27
CA ARG A 116 22.74 11.55 5.52
C ARG A 116 23.68 10.98 4.47
N ARG A 117 23.50 11.32 3.18
CA ARG A 117 24.26 10.73 2.06
C ARG A 117 25.27 11.70 1.44
N GLY A 118 25.17 13.00 1.74
CA GLY A 118 26.03 14.04 1.17
C GLY A 118 25.63 14.43 -0.26
N PHE A 119 25.89 15.69 -0.61
CA PHE A 119 25.52 16.27 -1.90
C PHE A 119 26.20 15.58 -3.10
N ALA A 120 27.46 15.17 -2.94
CA ALA A 120 28.24 14.53 -3.99
C ALA A 120 27.65 13.18 -4.45
N SER A 121 27.24 12.33 -3.50
CA SER A 121 26.63 11.03 -3.77
C SER A 121 25.28 11.15 -4.49
N ILE A 122 24.47 12.14 -4.10
CA ILE A 122 23.16 12.38 -4.73
C ILE A 122 23.34 12.89 -6.17
N ARG A 123 24.29 13.82 -6.38
CA ARG A 123 24.60 14.33 -7.72
C ARG A 123 25.05 13.21 -8.66
N GLN A 124 25.87 12.28 -8.18
CA GLN A 124 26.31 11.14 -8.98
C GLN A 124 25.15 10.21 -9.37
N ILE A 125 24.24 9.91 -8.44
CA ILE A 125 23.03 9.12 -8.71
C ILE A 125 22.11 9.85 -9.71
N LEU A 126 21.97 11.16 -9.60
CA LEU A 126 21.17 11.95 -10.54
C LEU A 126 21.77 11.99 -11.95
N ILE A 127 23.10 12.01 -12.09
CA ILE A 127 23.76 12.00 -13.40
C ILE A 127 23.65 10.62 -14.05
N VAL A 128 23.87 9.55 -13.29
CA VAL A 128 23.92 8.17 -13.83
C VAL A 128 22.52 7.58 -14.01
N GLU A 129 21.61 7.84 -13.08
CA GLU A 129 20.30 7.19 -13.01
C GLU A 129 19.13 8.19 -13.09
N GLY A 130 19.40 9.49 -13.27
CA GLY A 130 18.38 10.55 -13.23
C GLY A 130 17.19 10.30 -14.14
N GLY A 131 17.42 9.80 -15.36
CA GLY A 131 16.36 9.45 -16.29
C GLY A 131 15.45 8.32 -15.77
N ARG A 132 16.03 7.24 -15.21
CA ARG A 132 15.25 6.13 -14.63
C ARG A 132 14.51 6.57 -13.37
N ASN A 133 15.15 7.40 -12.53
CA ASN A 133 14.56 7.93 -11.31
C ASN A 133 13.40 8.90 -11.60
N LEU A 134 13.54 9.75 -12.61
CA LEU A 134 12.47 10.63 -13.10
C LEU A 134 11.29 9.82 -13.64
N LEU A 135 11.55 8.81 -14.47
CA LEU A 135 10.50 7.94 -15.00
C LEU A 135 9.77 7.19 -13.88
N GLY A 136 10.49 6.62 -12.91
CA GLY A 136 9.89 5.95 -11.75
C GLY A 136 9.06 6.90 -10.89
N GLY A 137 9.55 8.11 -10.65
CA GLY A 137 8.83 9.16 -9.92
C GLY A 137 7.56 9.61 -10.64
N ALA A 138 7.65 9.89 -11.95
CA ALA A 138 6.52 10.29 -12.78
C ALA A 138 5.46 9.18 -12.85
N ALA A 139 5.87 7.93 -13.06
CA ALA A 139 4.96 6.77 -13.06
C ALA A 139 4.27 6.59 -11.71
N SER A 140 5.01 6.77 -10.60
CA SER A 140 4.44 6.68 -9.24
C SER A 140 3.44 7.80 -8.96
N ALA A 141 3.73 9.02 -9.39
CA ALA A 141 2.82 10.15 -9.27
C ALA A 141 1.55 9.94 -10.09
N ALA A 142 1.67 9.50 -11.34
CA ALA A 142 0.53 9.18 -12.19
C ALA A 142 -0.35 8.08 -11.58
N ALA A 143 0.26 6.99 -11.09
CA ALA A 143 -0.46 5.93 -10.39
C ALA A 143 -1.19 6.45 -9.14
N TYR A 144 -0.57 7.35 -8.37
CA TYR A 144 -1.20 7.91 -7.18
C TYR A 144 -2.39 8.81 -7.51
N VAL A 145 -2.28 9.64 -8.54
CA VAL A 145 -3.40 10.45 -9.05
C VAL A 145 -4.59 9.55 -9.42
N LEU A 146 -4.34 8.43 -10.11
CA LEU A 146 -5.39 7.47 -10.48
C LEU A 146 -6.04 6.84 -9.25
N VAL A 147 -5.26 6.48 -8.23
CA VAL A 147 -5.78 5.95 -6.96
C VAL A 147 -6.68 6.98 -6.27
N LEU A 148 -6.25 8.25 -6.18
CA LEU A 148 -7.05 9.30 -5.57
C LEU A 148 -8.28 9.66 -6.40
N ALA A 149 -8.20 9.59 -7.72
CA ALA A 149 -9.36 9.73 -8.59
C ALA A 149 -10.38 8.61 -8.33
N ALA A 150 -9.93 7.36 -8.18
CA ALA A 150 -10.80 6.24 -7.81
C ALA A 150 -11.45 6.41 -6.43
N ALA A 151 -10.72 6.96 -5.45
CA ALA A 151 -11.22 7.26 -4.10
C ALA A 151 -12.39 8.26 -4.06
N ARG A 152 -12.63 8.99 -5.15
CA ARG A 152 -13.81 9.85 -5.32
C ARG A 152 -15.05 9.11 -5.79
N LEU A 153 -14.84 8.10 -6.61
CA LEU A 153 -15.91 7.40 -7.32
C LEU A 153 -16.34 6.13 -6.58
N ALA A 154 -15.50 5.61 -5.69
CA ALA A 154 -15.74 4.38 -4.97
C ALA A 154 -15.45 4.52 -3.46
N PRO A 155 -16.06 3.66 -2.62
CA PRO A 155 -15.74 3.56 -1.21
C PRO A 155 -14.25 3.36 -0.94
N LEU A 156 -13.71 4.02 0.08
CA LEU A 156 -12.28 3.98 0.40
C LEU A 156 -11.79 2.56 0.73
N GLY A 157 -12.65 1.74 1.33
CA GLY A 157 -12.35 0.33 1.61
C GLY A 157 -12.05 -0.47 0.34
N LEU A 158 -12.81 -0.24 -0.73
CA LEU A 158 -12.64 -0.92 -2.02
C LEU A 158 -11.35 -0.47 -2.72
N VAL A 159 -11.10 0.84 -2.74
CA VAL A 159 -9.88 1.39 -3.33
C VAL A 159 -8.64 0.90 -2.57
N SER A 160 -8.72 0.82 -1.24
CA SER A 160 -7.65 0.26 -0.41
C SER A 160 -7.40 -1.22 -0.73
N ALA A 161 -8.45 -2.03 -0.87
CA ALA A 161 -8.31 -3.45 -1.24
C ALA A 161 -7.68 -3.65 -2.65
N PHE A 162 -8.06 -2.83 -3.63
CA PHE A 162 -7.44 -2.86 -4.97
C PHE A 162 -5.93 -2.57 -4.94
N ARG A 163 -5.47 -1.73 -4.02
CA ARG A 163 -4.03 -1.43 -3.91
C ARG A 163 -3.22 -2.67 -3.49
N GLU A 164 -3.85 -3.61 -2.80
CA GLU A 164 -3.20 -4.83 -2.33
C GLU A 164 -2.99 -5.89 -3.42
N THR A 165 -3.59 -5.72 -4.60
CA THR A 165 -3.25 -6.53 -5.80
C THR A 165 -1.76 -6.45 -6.13
N SER A 166 -1.14 -5.31 -5.87
CA SER A 166 0.29 -5.08 -6.11
C SER A 166 1.17 -6.03 -5.27
N VAL A 167 0.72 -6.39 -4.06
CA VAL A 167 1.43 -7.33 -3.17
C VAL A 167 1.42 -8.73 -3.76
N VAL A 168 0.31 -9.13 -4.38
CA VAL A 168 0.17 -10.42 -5.06
C VAL A 168 1.10 -10.50 -6.26
N ILE A 169 1.08 -9.48 -7.12
CA ILE A 169 1.95 -9.40 -8.30
C ILE A 169 3.42 -9.42 -7.86
N GLY A 170 3.78 -8.67 -6.81
CA GLY A 170 5.11 -8.68 -6.23
C GLY A 170 5.52 -10.04 -5.68
N ALA A 171 4.64 -10.74 -4.95
CA ALA A 171 4.91 -12.07 -4.40
C ALA A 171 5.09 -13.14 -5.49
N LEU A 172 4.30 -13.07 -6.56
CA LEU A 172 4.42 -13.96 -7.74
C LEU A 172 5.70 -13.67 -8.53
N ALA A 173 6.01 -12.39 -8.77
CA ALA A 173 7.24 -11.99 -9.43
C ALA A 173 8.47 -12.39 -8.62
N GLY A 174 8.44 -12.23 -7.29
CA GLY A 174 9.51 -12.69 -6.40
C GLY A 174 9.70 -14.21 -6.46
N TRP A 175 8.63 -14.99 -6.50
CA TRP A 175 8.74 -16.44 -6.70
C TRP A 175 9.35 -16.80 -8.06
N LEU A 176 8.84 -16.21 -9.15
CA LEU A 176 9.25 -16.55 -10.51
C LEU A 176 10.67 -16.08 -10.85
N VAL A 177 11.05 -14.88 -10.39
CA VAL A 177 12.31 -14.21 -10.74
C VAL A 177 13.42 -14.52 -9.73
N LEU A 178 13.09 -14.60 -8.43
CA LEU A 178 14.09 -14.83 -7.37
C LEU A 178 14.16 -16.29 -6.90
N SER A 179 13.34 -17.19 -7.48
CA SER A 179 13.32 -18.63 -7.18
C SER A 179 13.15 -18.95 -5.69
N GLU A 180 12.42 -18.11 -4.95
CA GLU A 180 12.22 -18.32 -3.52
C GLU A 180 11.40 -19.60 -3.26
N PRO A 181 11.77 -20.43 -2.25
CA PRO A 181 10.99 -21.61 -1.90
C PRO A 181 9.56 -21.24 -1.43
N ASP A 182 8.62 -22.20 -1.53
CA ASP A 182 7.17 -22.09 -1.22
C ASP A 182 6.25 -21.44 -2.27
N GLY A 183 6.48 -21.73 -3.57
CA GLY A 183 5.60 -21.29 -4.67
C GLY A 183 4.11 -21.65 -4.50
N LEU A 184 3.78 -22.83 -3.98
CA LEU A 184 2.38 -23.27 -3.80
C LEU A 184 1.60 -22.40 -2.80
N ARG A 185 2.24 -21.98 -1.70
CA ARG A 185 1.59 -21.11 -0.70
C ARG A 185 1.30 -19.73 -1.28
N ARG A 186 2.25 -19.22 -2.07
CA ARG A 186 2.13 -17.93 -2.76
C ARG A 186 1.06 -17.96 -3.83
N LEU A 187 0.99 -19.03 -4.61
CA LEU A 187 -0.05 -19.22 -5.62
C LEU A 187 -1.45 -19.27 -5.02
N ARG A 188 -1.64 -19.99 -3.90
CA ARG A 188 -2.93 -20.04 -3.19
C ARG A 188 -3.35 -18.69 -2.62
N GLY A 189 -2.43 -17.98 -1.94
CA GLY A 189 -2.69 -16.62 -1.46
C GLY A 189 -3.00 -15.65 -2.59
N ALA A 190 -2.24 -15.71 -3.68
CA ALA A 190 -2.47 -14.93 -4.88
C ALA A 190 -3.85 -15.20 -5.50
N SER A 191 -4.26 -16.46 -5.60
CA SER A 191 -5.56 -16.85 -6.13
C SER A 191 -6.72 -16.38 -5.27
N LEU A 192 -6.59 -16.43 -3.93
CA LEU A 192 -7.60 -15.89 -3.02
C LEU A 192 -7.80 -14.38 -3.18
N VAL A 193 -6.70 -13.64 -3.31
CA VAL A 193 -6.76 -12.19 -3.56
C VAL A 193 -7.33 -11.90 -4.95
N ALA A 194 -6.92 -12.64 -5.99
CA ALA A 194 -7.45 -12.48 -7.34
C ALA A 194 -8.96 -12.76 -7.41
N VAL A 195 -9.44 -13.80 -6.71
CA VAL A 195 -10.88 -14.09 -6.59
C VAL A 195 -11.58 -12.98 -5.81
N GLY A 196 -11.02 -12.53 -4.70
CA GLY A 196 -11.56 -11.41 -3.92
C GLY A 196 -11.71 -10.14 -4.75
N LEU A 197 -10.70 -9.81 -5.57
CA LEU A 197 -10.74 -8.67 -6.50
C LEU A 197 -11.72 -8.89 -7.66
N GLY A 198 -11.85 -10.11 -8.17
CA GLY A 198 -12.87 -10.46 -9.16
C GLY A 198 -14.27 -10.18 -8.61
N VAL A 199 -14.56 -10.70 -7.41
CA VAL A 199 -15.83 -10.42 -6.71
C VAL A 199 -16.02 -8.92 -6.49
N LEU A 200 -14.93 -8.21 -6.15
CA LEU A 200 -14.95 -6.76 -5.96
C LEU A 200 -15.32 -5.99 -7.24
N VAL A 201 -14.83 -6.41 -8.41
CA VAL A 201 -15.13 -5.77 -9.70
C VAL A 201 -16.58 -6.04 -10.13
N PHE A 202 -17.11 -7.24 -9.84
CA PHE A 202 -18.43 -7.66 -10.32
C PHE A 202 -19.58 -7.30 -9.36
N ILE A 203 -19.32 -7.13 -8.07
CA ILE A 203 -20.36 -6.96 -7.02
C ILE A 203 -20.11 -5.71 -6.14
N GLY A 204 -18.96 -5.06 -6.27
CA GLY A 204 -18.53 -3.90 -5.46
C GLY A 204 -19.31 -2.64 -5.74
#